data_AF-A0A522R0U1-F1
#
_entry.id   AF-A0A522R0U1-F1
#
_cell.length_a   1.000
_cell.length_b   1.000
_cell.length_c   1.000
_cell.angle_alpha   90.00
_cell.angle_beta   90.00
_cell.angle_gamma   90.00
#
_symmetry.space_group_name_H-M   'P 1'
#
loop_
_entity.id
_entity.type
_entity.pdbx_description
1 polymer ?
#
loop_
_entity_poly.entity_id
_entity_poly.type
_entity_poly.pdbx_seq_one_letter_code
_entity_poly.pdbx_strand_id
1 'polypeptide(L)'
;KRIHEVNDPLGKYVDLVAFNEYLGWYGGLPDKCRTANWGTPDDKPLFISETGAGAKYGFHSDSLTRFSEEYQKWYYEEQIAMLKRMPDNFVGLSPWVLNDFRSPKRNNPAFQNGWNRKGLFDNQGHKKEAFYVLKKYYQGMEIKHPDE
;
A
#
# COMPACT_ATOMS: atom_id res chain seq x y z
N LYS A 1 -16.11 16.53 -2.31
CA LYS A 1 -15.58 15.38 -1.54
C LYS A 1 -14.52 15.91 -0.58
N ARG A 2 -14.40 15.38 0.64
CA ARG A 2 -13.37 15.81 1.61
C ARG A 2 -11.99 15.39 1.09
N ILE A 3 -11.02 16.31 1.10
CA ILE A 3 -9.63 16.06 0.72
C ILE A 3 -8.86 15.70 2.00
N HIS A 4 -8.03 14.67 1.95
CA HIS A 4 -7.03 14.36 2.95
C HIS A 4 -5.76 15.15 2.63
N GLU A 5 -5.57 16.28 3.30
CA GLU A 5 -4.39 17.10 3.13
C GLU A 5 -3.24 16.59 4.00
N VAL A 6 -2.11 16.28 3.37
CA VAL A 6 -0.83 16.00 4.04
C VAL A 6 -0.20 17.35 4.38
N ASN A 7 -0.64 17.95 5.48
CA ASN A 7 -0.21 19.26 5.95
C ASN A 7 0.63 19.10 7.22
N ASP A 8 1.89 18.72 7.06
CA ASP A 8 2.89 18.67 8.12
C ASP A 8 3.89 19.82 7.93
N PRO A 9 4.20 20.64 8.97
CA PRO A 9 5.22 21.68 8.89
C PRO A 9 6.59 21.22 8.35
N LEU A 10 6.93 19.93 8.49
CA LEU A 10 8.13 19.32 7.91
C LEU A 10 8.18 19.47 6.38
N GLY A 11 7.02 19.52 5.71
CA GLY A 11 6.89 19.68 4.26
C GLY A 11 7.66 20.88 3.72
N LYS A 12 7.81 21.95 4.51
CA LYS A 12 8.58 23.15 4.14
C LYS A 12 10.08 22.90 3.95
N TYR A 13 10.62 21.88 4.60
CA TYR A 13 12.06 21.62 4.68
C TYR A 13 12.54 20.43 3.84
N VAL A 14 11.64 19.81 3.06
CA VAL A 14 11.95 18.67 2.19
C VAL A 14 11.57 18.96 0.75
N ASP A 15 12.23 18.32 -0.21
CA ASP A 15 11.91 18.49 -1.64
C ASP A 15 10.71 17.62 -2.08
N LEU A 16 10.42 16.56 -1.32
CA LEU A 16 9.40 15.56 -1.59
C LEU A 16 8.49 15.41 -0.37
N VAL A 17 7.18 15.57 -0.55
CA VAL A 17 6.20 15.25 0.50
C VAL A 17 5.92 13.75 0.44
N ALA A 18 6.71 12.99 1.20
CA ALA A 18 6.56 11.55 1.34
C ALA A 18 5.80 11.20 2.62
N PHE A 19 4.78 10.35 2.54
CA PHE A 19 3.99 9.94 3.69
C PHE A 19 3.58 8.47 3.64
N ASN A 20 3.35 7.90 4.83
CA ASN A 20 2.89 6.53 5.00
C ASN A 20 1.36 6.50 5.06
N GLU A 21 0.75 5.61 4.28
CA GLU A 21 -0.68 5.58 4.03
C GLU A 21 -1.19 4.13 4.13
N TYR A 22 -2.16 3.88 5.01
CA TYR A 22 -2.62 2.53 5.36
C TYR A 22 -4.15 2.41 5.47
N LEU A 23 -4.89 3.23 4.73
CA LEU A 23 -6.33 3.14 4.56
C LEU A 23 -6.70 1.75 4.03
N GLY A 24 -7.69 1.12 4.65
CA GLY A 24 -8.04 -0.27 4.38
C GLY A 24 -7.21 -1.32 5.11
N TRP A 25 -6.15 -0.93 5.83
CA TRP A 25 -5.48 -1.80 6.79
C TRP A 25 -5.60 -1.26 8.22
N TYR A 26 -5.00 -0.12 8.54
CA TYR A 26 -5.11 0.44 9.90
C TYR A 26 -6.36 1.32 10.08
N GLY A 27 -6.92 1.86 9.00
CA GLY A 27 -8.15 2.66 9.03
C GLY A 27 -9.23 2.08 8.10
N GLY A 28 -10.29 1.50 8.67
CA GLY A 28 -11.41 0.95 7.90
C GLY A 28 -11.07 -0.27 7.04
N LEU A 29 -11.91 -0.51 6.02
CA LEU A 29 -11.75 -1.56 5.01
C LEU A 29 -11.23 -0.97 3.69
N PRO A 30 -10.67 -1.79 2.79
CA PRO A 30 -10.14 -1.35 1.49
C PRO A 30 -11.07 -0.45 0.66
N ASP A 31 -12.39 -0.64 0.76
CA ASP A 31 -13.38 0.18 0.05
C ASP A 31 -13.35 1.68 0.42
N LYS A 32 -12.75 2.06 1.55
CA LYS A 32 -12.51 3.45 1.92
C LYS A 32 -11.66 4.20 0.89
N CYS A 33 -10.79 3.49 0.16
CA CYS A 33 -9.98 4.08 -0.91
C CYS A 33 -10.83 4.65 -2.05
N ARG A 34 -12.08 4.19 -2.23
CA ARG A 34 -12.99 4.63 -3.31
C ARG A 34 -13.39 6.09 -3.19
N THR A 35 -13.42 6.64 -1.98
CA THR A 35 -13.85 8.02 -1.71
C THR A 35 -12.72 8.93 -1.24
N ALA A 36 -11.57 8.37 -0.86
CA ALA A 36 -10.38 9.12 -0.50
C ALA A 36 -9.84 9.94 -1.68
N ASN A 37 -9.47 11.17 -1.39
CA ASN A 37 -8.72 12.07 -2.29
C ASN A 37 -7.61 12.69 -1.45
N TRP A 38 -6.44 12.87 -2.03
CA TRP A 38 -5.25 13.34 -1.33
C TRP A 38 -4.73 14.63 -1.94
N GLY A 39 -4.03 15.41 -1.14
CA GLY A 39 -3.33 16.60 -1.57
C GLY A 39 -2.29 17.03 -0.55
N THR A 40 -1.48 18.01 -0.91
CA THR A 40 -0.54 18.70 -0.04
C THR A 40 -0.74 20.20 -0.25
N PRO A 41 -0.64 21.04 0.81
CA PRO A 41 -0.73 22.48 0.66
C PRO A 41 0.49 23.07 -0.07
N ASP A 42 1.62 22.37 -0.03
CA ASP A 42 2.83 22.75 -0.74
C ASP A 42 2.77 22.24 -2.19
N ASP A 43 3.14 23.07 -3.17
CA ASP A 43 3.32 22.69 -4.58
C ASP A 43 4.62 21.88 -4.76
N LYS A 44 4.64 20.70 -4.14
CA LYS A 44 5.76 19.76 -4.13
C LYS A 44 5.30 18.38 -4.61
N PRO A 45 6.21 17.57 -5.17
CA PRO A 45 5.89 16.20 -5.52
C PRO A 45 5.38 15.42 -4.30
N LEU A 46 4.32 14.64 -4.51
CA LEU A 46 3.66 13.83 -3.49
C LEU A 46 4.00 12.35 -3.70
N PHE A 47 4.40 11.65 -2.65
CA PHE A 47 4.86 10.26 -2.73
C PHE A 47 4.32 9.42 -1.56
N ILE A 48 3.86 8.21 -1.85
CA ILE A 48 3.44 7.27 -0.80
C ILE A 48 4.63 6.38 -0.44
N SER A 49 5.30 6.67 0.66
CA SER A 49 6.51 5.96 1.09
C SER A 49 6.24 4.59 1.72
N GLU A 50 5.03 4.37 2.21
CA GLU A 50 4.56 3.05 2.64
C GLU A 50 3.06 2.91 2.41
N THR A 51 2.65 1.74 1.94
CA THR A 51 1.26 1.28 1.92
C THR A 51 1.22 -0.24 1.90
N GLY A 52 0.23 -0.89 2.51
CA GLY A 52 0.17 -2.34 2.52
C GLY A 52 -0.75 -2.96 3.57
N ALA A 53 -1.28 -4.14 3.24
CA ALA A 53 -2.01 -5.01 4.16
C ALA A 53 -1.21 -6.28 4.47
N GLY A 54 -1.48 -6.89 5.63
CA GLY A 54 -0.83 -8.14 6.01
C GLY A 54 -1.58 -9.36 5.46
N ALA A 55 -0.84 -10.36 4.96
CA ALA A 55 -1.33 -11.69 4.63
C ALA A 55 -0.33 -12.80 4.99
N LYS A 56 -0.83 -13.96 5.42
CA LYS A 56 -0.03 -15.15 5.61
C LYS A 56 -0.12 -15.99 4.33
N TYR A 57 1.02 -16.27 3.70
CA TYR A 57 1.04 -17.11 2.50
C TYR A 57 0.39 -18.48 2.75
N GLY A 58 -0.43 -18.93 1.80
CA GLY A 58 -1.21 -20.17 1.86
C GLY A 58 -2.43 -20.12 2.77
N PHE A 59 -2.73 -18.98 3.42
CA PHE A 59 -3.98 -18.80 4.14
C PHE A 59 -5.01 -18.11 3.24
N HIS A 60 -5.98 -18.89 2.78
CA HIS A 60 -7.06 -18.45 1.90
C HIS A 60 -8.38 -18.33 2.65
N SER A 61 -9.15 -17.27 2.37
CA SER A 61 -10.50 -17.02 2.91
C SER A 61 -11.25 -16.04 2.00
N ASP A 62 -12.38 -15.50 2.45
CA ASP A 62 -13.01 -14.35 1.79
C ASP A 62 -12.14 -13.07 1.86
N SER A 63 -12.52 -12.06 1.07
CA SER A 63 -11.82 -10.78 0.99
C SER A 63 -12.02 -9.88 2.21
N LEU A 64 -12.95 -10.21 3.12
CA LEU A 64 -13.19 -9.47 4.36
C LEU A 64 -12.37 -10.02 5.53
N THR A 65 -11.83 -11.23 5.39
CA THR A 65 -11.02 -11.90 6.39
C THR A 65 -9.58 -11.39 6.37
N ARG A 66 -9.21 -10.54 7.34
CA ARG A 66 -7.83 -10.07 7.47
C ARG A 66 -6.83 -11.22 7.58
N PHE A 67 -5.63 -10.97 7.05
CA PHE A 67 -4.54 -11.94 6.90
C PHE A 67 -4.73 -13.00 5.81
N SER A 68 -5.91 -13.12 5.18
CA SER A 68 -6.04 -13.92 3.96
C SER A 68 -5.29 -13.27 2.80
N GLU A 69 -4.86 -14.08 1.84
CA GLU A 69 -4.29 -13.55 0.59
C GLU A 69 -5.33 -12.74 -0.19
N GLU A 70 -6.60 -13.14 -0.15
CA GLU A 70 -7.70 -12.44 -0.82
C GLU A 70 -7.95 -11.05 -0.24
N TYR A 71 -7.80 -10.85 1.07
CA TYR A 71 -7.87 -9.52 1.69
C TYR A 71 -6.72 -8.64 1.20
N GLN A 72 -5.48 -9.15 1.19
CA GLN A 72 -4.33 -8.37 0.75
C GLN A 72 -4.41 -8.05 -0.74
N LYS A 73 -4.91 -8.97 -1.56
CA LYS A 73 -5.22 -8.74 -2.96
C LYS A 73 -6.26 -7.62 -3.13
N TRP A 74 -7.40 -7.72 -2.46
CA TRP A 74 -8.46 -6.71 -2.51
C TRP A 74 -7.96 -5.34 -2.04
N TYR A 75 -7.13 -5.30 -0.99
CA TYR A 75 -6.44 -4.10 -0.55
C TYR A 75 -5.66 -3.42 -1.69
N TYR A 76 -4.82 -4.16 -2.39
CA TYR A 76 -4.02 -3.59 -3.48
C TYR A 76 -4.88 -3.18 -4.68
N GLU A 77 -5.96 -3.90 -5.00
CA GLU A 77 -6.89 -3.52 -6.06
C GLU A 77 -7.56 -2.16 -5.79
N GLU A 78 -8.04 -1.94 -4.56
CA GLU A 78 -8.65 -0.66 -4.15
C GLU A 78 -7.62 0.46 -4.03
N GLN A 79 -6.42 0.17 -3.48
CA GLN A 79 -5.31 1.12 -3.45
C GLN A 79 -4.94 1.57 -4.87
N ILE A 80 -4.73 0.65 -5.81
CA ILE A 80 -4.40 0.99 -7.21
C ILE A 80 -5.52 1.80 -7.87
N ALA A 81 -6.78 1.50 -7.59
CA ALA A 81 -7.89 2.31 -8.07
C ALA A 81 -7.81 3.75 -7.55
N MET A 82 -7.42 3.95 -6.28
CA MET A 82 -7.16 5.27 -5.70
C MET A 82 -5.93 5.95 -6.30
N LEU A 83 -4.82 5.23 -6.51
CA LEU A 83 -3.59 5.76 -7.11
C LEU A 83 -3.85 6.39 -8.49
N LYS A 84 -4.72 5.77 -9.29
CA LYS A 84 -5.13 6.29 -10.60
C LYS A 84 -5.91 7.61 -10.55
N ARG A 85 -6.30 8.06 -9.37
CA ARG A 85 -7.04 9.32 -9.12
C ARG A 85 -6.28 10.27 -8.20
N MET A 86 -5.01 9.99 -7.91
CA MET A 86 -4.14 10.90 -7.17
C MET A 86 -3.95 12.20 -7.96
N PRO A 87 -3.67 13.33 -7.28
CA PRO A 87 -3.42 14.61 -7.95
C PRO A 87 -2.22 14.54 -8.89
N ASP A 88 -2.13 15.47 -9.84
CA ASP A 88 -1.11 15.48 -10.91
C ASP A 88 0.33 15.55 -10.39
N ASN A 89 0.54 16.12 -9.18
CA ASN A 89 1.85 16.15 -8.53
C ASN A 89 2.22 14.84 -7.81
N PHE A 90 1.41 13.78 -7.91
CA PHE A 90 1.74 12.46 -7.38
C PHE A 90 2.76 11.74 -8.28
N VAL A 91 3.92 11.40 -7.72
CA VAL A 91 5.06 10.91 -8.50
C VAL A 91 5.44 9.46 -8.24
N GLY A 92 4.81 8.80 -7.26
CA GLY A 92 5.04 7.37 -7.07
C GLY A 92 4.76 6.83 -5.69
N LEU A 93 5.14 5.56 -5.52
CA LEU A 93 4.95 4.82 -4.27
C LEU A 93 6.04 3.78 -4.04
N SER A 94 6.30 3.49 -2.76
CA SER A 94 7.09 2.36 -2.30
C SER A 94 6.25 1.50 -1.34
N PRO A 95 5.57 0.45 -1.82
CA PRO A 95 4.69 -0.34 -0.96
C PRO A 95 5.46 -1.09 0.13
N TRP A 96 4.88 -1.12 1.32
CA TRP A 96 5.40 -1.80 2.48
C TRP A 96 4.81 -3.21 2.53
N VAL A 97 5.56 -4.26 2.25
CA VAL A 97 7.01 -4.30 1.96
C VAL A 97 7.28 -5.46 1.01
N LEU A 98 8.50 -5.58 0.51
CA LEU A 98 8.84 -6.68 -0.40
C LEU A 98 8.69 -8.05 0.26
N ASN A 99 9.36 -8.29 1.39
CA ASN A 99 9.37 -9.59 2.08
C ASN A 99 8.83 -9.48 3.50
N ASP A 100 8.15 -10.52 3.97
CA ASP A 100 7.86 -10.67 5.40
C ASP A 100 9.16 -10.60 6.22
N PHE A 101 9.14 -9.87 7.33
CA PHE A 101 10.33 -9.65 8.17
C PHE A 101 10.01 -9.76 9.67
N ARG A 102 11.04 -9.99 10.48
CA ARG A 102 10.90 -10.13 11.94
C ARG A 102 10.54 -8.80 12.59
N SER A 103 9.55 -8.82 13.47
CA SER A 103 9.21 -7.67 14.30
C SER A 103 8.63 -8.14 15.64
N PRO A 104 9.22 -7.73 16.78
CA PRO A 104 8.77 -8.15 18.11
C PRO A 104 7.40 -7.57 18.50
N LYS A 105 6.83 -6.68 17.68
CA LYS A 105 5.51 -6.08 17.88
C LYS A 105 4.38 -6.88 17.17
N ARG A 106 4.67 -8.06 16.64
CA ARG A 106 3.76 -8.84 15.79
C ARG A 106 3.39 -10.16 16.47
N ASN A 107 2.47 -10.06 17.42
CA ASN A 107 2.24 -11.10 18.43
C ASN A 107 1.01 -11.98 18.16
N ASN A 108 0.28 -11.77 17.05
CA ASN A 108 -0.83 -12.66 16.72
C ASN A 108 -0.30 -14.08 16.45
N PRO A 109 -0.68 -15.10 17.25
CA PRO A 109 -0.07 -16.43 17.18
C PRO A 109 -0.48 -17.22 15.92
N ALA A 110 -1.68 -16.98 15.38
CA ALA A 110 -2.18 -17.67 14.20
C ALA A 110 -1.50 -17.19 12.91
N PHE A 111 -1.29 -15.88 12.79
CA PHE A 111 -0.88 -15.25 11.53
C PHE A 111 0.55 -14.71 11.55
N GLN A 112 0.96 -14.09 12.66
CA GLN A 112 2.17 -13.28 12.71
C GLN A 112 3.34 -14.03 13.35
N ASN A 113 3.19 -14.55 14.57
CA ASN A 113 4.23 -15.26 15.31
C ASN A 113 5.63 -14.59 15.20
N GLY A 114 5.70 -13.28 15.46
CA GLY A 114 6.92 -12.47 15.37
C GLY A 114 7.25 -11.95 13.96
N TRP A 115 6.37 -12.14 12.98
CA TRP A 115 6.56 -11.65 11.61
C TRP A 115 5.59 -10.51 11.27
N ASN A 116 6.12 -9.45 10.68
CA ASN A 116 5.30 -8.52 9.93
C ASN A 116 4.94 -9.17 8.60
N ARG A 117 3.64 -9.45 8.43
CA ARG A 117 3.09 -10.21 7.30
C ARG A 117 2.71 -9.37 6.08
N LYS A 118 3.18 -8.12 6.00
CA LYS A 118 2.86 -7.20 4.90
C LYS A 118 3.66 -7.45 3.61
N GLY A 119 4.58 -8.41 3.62
CA GLY A 119 5.35 -8.77 2.44
C GLY A 119 4.45 -9.12 1.26
N LEU A 120 4.86 -8.74 0.05
CA LEU A 120 4.36 -9.34 -1.20
C LEU A 120 4.93 -10.76 -1.38
N PHE A 121 6.10 -10.99 -0.79
CA PHE A 121 6.70 -12.29 -0.61
C PHE A 121 6.60 -12.69 0.87
N ASP A 122 6.43 -13.98 1.12
CA ASP A 122 6.63 -14.51 2.47
C ASP A 122 8.13 -14.56 2.84
N ASN A 123 8.42 -15.06 4.04
CA ASN A 123 9.78 -15.19 4.54
C ASN A 123 10.56 -16.38 3.95
N GLN A 124 9.97 -17.12 3.01
CA GLN A 124 10.58 -18.23 2.26
C GLN A 124 10.72 -17.91 0.76
N GLY A 125 10.26 -16.74 0.31
CA GLY A 125 10.35 -16.30 -1.09
C GLY A 125 9.14 -16.68 -1.95
N HIS A 126 8.06 -17.19 -1.35
CA HIS A 126 6.81 -17.44 -2.07
C HIS A 126 6.09 -16.11 -2.34
N LYS A 127 5.61 -15.94 -3.58
CA LYS A 127 4.82 -14.78 -4.01
C LYS A 127 3.37 -14.94 -3.54
N LYS A 128 2.85 -13.95 -2.83
CA LYS A 128 1.43 -13.86 -2.45
C LYS A 128 0.59 -13.33 -3.59
N GLU A 129 -0.73 -13.48 -3.55
CA GLU A 129 -1.64 -13.01 -4.61
C GLU A 129 -1.46 -11.52 -4.94
N ALA A 130 -1.27 -10.68 -3.91
CA ALA A 130 -1.06 -9.24 -4.05
C ALA A 130 0.18 -8.88 -4.88
N PHE A 131 1.20 -9.74 -4.94
CA PHE A 131 2.38 -9.53 -5.78
C PHE A 131 1.98 -9.35 -7.25
N TYR A 132 1.07 -10.21 -7.73
CA TYR A 132 0.66 -10.19 -9.14
C TYR A 132 -0.20 -8.99 -9.48
N VAL A 133 -0.98 -8.49 -8.52
CA VAL A 133 -1.76 -7.25 -8.66
C VAL A 133 -0.82 -6.06 -8.85
N LEU A 134 0.18 -5.91 -7.98
CA LEU A 134 1.12 -4.79 -8.07
C LEU A 134 2.05 -4.92 -9.30
N LYS A 135 2.50 -6.13 -9.63
CA LYS A 135 3.26 -6.40 -10.87
C LYS A 135 2.49 -5.91 -12.11
N LYS A 136 1.21 -6.27 -12.23
CA LYS A 136 0.36 -5.84 -13.35
C LYS A 136 0.24 -4.32 -13.43
N TYR A 137 0.15 -3.65 -12.27
CA TYR A 137 0.10 -2.19 -12.21
C TYR A 137 1.41 -1.56 -12.71
N TYR A 138 2.57 -2.00 -12.22
CA TYR A 138 3.87 -1.48 -12.64
C TYR A 138 4.17 -1.74 -14.11
N GLN A 139 3.89 -2.93 -14.63
CA GLN A 139 4.00 -3.21 -16.07
C GLN A 139 3.09 -2.29 -16.90
N GLY A 140 1.91 -1.94 -16.39
CA GLY A 140 1.02 -0.97 -17.03
C GLY A 140 1.51 0.48 -16.95
N MET A 141 2.43 0.81 -16.04
CA MET A 141 3.10 2.11 -15.98
C MET A 141 4.25 2.19 -16.98
N GLU A 142 5.07 1.13 -17.09
CA GLU A 142 6.16 1.04 -18.08
C GLU A 142 5.64 1.23 -19.52
N ILE A 143 4.50 0.62 -19.87
CA ILE A 143 3.89 0.80 -21.20
C ILE A 143 3.51 2.27 -21.48
N LYS A 144 3.22 3.07 -20.44
CA LYS A 144 2.87 4.49 -20.60
C LYS A 144 4.10 5.40 -20.70
N HIS A 145 5.25 4.95 -20.20
CA HIS A 145 6.52 5.68 -20.22
C HIS A 145 7.65 4.77 -20.76
N PRO A 146 7.56 4.28 -22.01
CA PRO A 146 8.52 3.31 -22.53
C PRO A 146 9.92 3.90 -22.80
N ASP A 147 10.03 5.23 -22.93
CA ASP A 147 11.23 5.94 -23.39
C ASP A 147 11.49 7.27 -22.63
N GLU A 148 11.09 7.35 -21.36
CA GLU A 148 11.71 8.32 -20.41
C GLU A 148 13.00 7.72 -19.81
#